data_AF-A0A0Q3PH75-F1
#
_entry.id   AF-A0A0Q3PH75-F1
#
_cell.length_a   1.000
_cell.length_b   1.000
_cell.length_c   1.000
_cell.angle_alpha   90.00
_cell.angle_beta   90.00
_cell.angle_gamma   90.00
#
_symmetry.space_group_name_H-M   'P 1'
#
loop_
_entity.id
_entity.type
_entity.pdbx_description
1 polymer ?
#
loop_
_entity_poly.entity_id
_entity_poly.type
_entity_poly.pdbx_seq_one_letter_code
_entity_poly.pdbx_strand_id
1 'polypeptide(L)'
;MLFPFNRSMVTLLPKNRSTLFLGCKLDLQCCNSYEYCVSCCLDPSRTKERDVLKLKVAKPVTAGTYANIFDFCMGRCRHSSASVVHENAYVSDFHHCFMVQQNLSGSTDSNYGSRLAGISVIVGRQGEPCSSTCRAKGQSCVPSRLSELNKCQILQKYMRCRSGCFPSLGPDQPAEVVDEAPTSLNPGACLYMQTDERLTCDGSHQHTRRVCPCA
;
A
#
# COMPACT_ATOMS: atom_id res chain seq x y z
N MET A 1 -38.96 -13.09 -25.11
CA MET A 1 -38.07 -12.52 -26.15
C MET A 1 -36.94 -11.81 -25.41
N LEU A 2 -35.89 -12.50 -24.96
CA LEU A 2 -34.67 -12.84 -25.73
C LEU A 2 -34.19 -11.67 -26.60
N PHE A 3 -33.42 -10.75 -25.99
CA PHE A 3 -32.48 -9.92 -26.73
C PHE A 3 -31.07 -10.52 -26.57
N PRO A 4 -30.34 -10.76 -27.67
CA PRO A 4 -29.10 -11.51 -27.67
C PRO A 4 -27.94 -10.60 -27.21
N PHE A 5 -27.21 -11.02 -26.18
CA PHE A 5 -25.91 -10.44 -25.87
C PHE A 5 -24.91 -10.92 -26.92
N ASN A 6 -24.55 -10.00 -27.83
CA ASN A 6 -23.62 -10.24 -28.90
C ASN A 6 -22.23 -10.54 -28.32
N ARG A 7 -21.79 -11.77 -28.54
CA ARG A 7 -20.48 -12.32 -28.16
C ARG A 7 -19.49 -11.95 -29.26
N SER A 8 -18.94 -10.74 -29.23
CA SER A 8 -17.80 -10.35 -30.08
C SER A 8 -17.19 -9.02 -29.62
N MET A 9 -16.20 -9.08 -28.71
CA MET A 9 -15.01 -8.22 -28.69
C MET A 9 -14.13 -8.58 -27.49
N VAL A 10 -13.70 -9.84 -27.41
CA VAL A 10 -12.52 -10.23 -26.60
C VAL A 10 -11.43 -10.63 -27.57
N THR A 11 -10.90 -9.63 -28.27
CA THR A 11 -9.66 -9.76 -29.03
C THR A 11 -9.10 -8.36 -29.17
N LEU A 12 -8.23 -8.01 -28.23
CA LEU A 12 -7.06 -7.14 -28.39
C LEU A 12 -6.33 -7.16 -27.04
N LEU A 13 -5.64 -8.27 -26.78
CA LEU A 13 -4.57 -8.31 -25.80
C LEU A 13 -3.33 -7.66 -26.43
N PRO A 14 -2.77 -6.57 -25.89
CA PRO A 14 -1.34 -6.37 -26.01
C PRO A 14 -0.68 -7.24 -24.92
N LYS A 15 0.04 -8.27 -25.37
CA LYS A 15 1.05 -8.93 -24.56
C LYS A 15 2.09 -7.86 -24.17
N ASN A 16 2.38 -7.77 -22.88
CA ASN A 16 3.57 -7.15 -22.29
C ASN A 16 3.58 -5.62 -22.18
N ARG A 17 3.07 -5.06 -21.07
CA ARG A 17 3.69 -3.92 -20.34
C ARG A 17 2.86 -3.55 -19.12
N SER A 18 3.55 -3.05 -18.11
CA SER A 18 3.06 -2.36 -16.92
C SER A 18 2.02 -1.28 -17.25
N THR A 19 0.78 -1.66 -17.50
CA THR A 19 -0.33 -0.71 -17.68
C THR A 19 -1.02 -0.55 -16.34
N LEU A 20 -0.60 0.52 -15.66
CA LEU A 20 -1.40 1.29 -14.73
C LEU A 20 -2.88 1.29 -15.17
N PHE A 21 -3.74 0.52 -14.51
CA PHE A 21 -5.18 0.80 -14.58
C PHE A 21 -5.36 2.13 -13.85
N LEU A 22 -5.63 3.19 -14.61
CA LEU A 22 -5.59 4.59 -14.21
C LEU A 22 -6.41 4.92 -12.93
N GLY A 23 -7.32 4.03 -12.52
CA GLY A 23 -8.19 4.20 -11.37
C GLY A 23 -7.93 3.29 -10.17
N CYS A 24 -6.93 2.39 -10.17
CA CYS A 24 -6.74 1.47 -9.05
C CYS A 24 -5.31 1.40 -8.50
N LYS A 25 -5.18 1.58 -7.17
CA LYS A 25 -3.92 1.37 -6.45
C LYS A 25 -3.82 -0.09 -6.04
N LEU A 26 -3.02 -0.86 -6.78
CA LEU A 26 -2.85 -2.30 -6.58
C LEU A 26 -2.31 -2.67 -5.19
N ASP A 27 -1.52 -1.79 -4.57
CA ASP A 27 -0.97 -2.03 -3.23
C ASP A 27 -2.01 -1.93 -2.12
N LEU A 28 -2.99 -1.04 -2.30
CA LEU A 28 -4.10 -0.84 -1.37
C LEU A 28 -5.30 -1.72 -1.72
N GLN A 29 -5.33 -2.28 -2.93
CA GLN A 29 -6.47 -3.03 -3.49
C GLN A 29 -7.76 -2.19 -3.40
N CYS A 30 -7.59 -0.89 -3.58
CA CYS A 30 -8.60 0.15 -3.56
C CYS A 30 -8.52 0.95 -4.86
N CYS A 31 -9.68 1.31 -5.37
CA CYS A 31 -9.84 2.06 -6.59
C CYS A 31 -10.66 3.34 -6.34
N ASN A 32 -10.53 4.30 -7.26
CA ASN A 32 -11.24 5.58 -7.21
C ASN A 32 -12.67 5.50 -7.75
N SER A 33 -13.01 4.41 -8.44
CA SER A 33 -14.36 4.13 -8.92
C SER A 33 -14.77 2.70 -8.57
N TYR A 34 -16.09 2.52 -8.45
CA TYR A 34 -16.71 1.23 -8.18
C TYR A 34 -16.41 0.21 -9.28
N GLU A 35 -16.53 0.63 -10.53
CA GLU A 35 -16.35 -0.21 -11.72
C GLU A 35 -14.91 -0.72 -11.83
N TYR A 36 -13.93 0.14 -11.55
CA TYR A 36 -12.52 -0.25 -11.49
C TYR A 36 -12.28 -1.26 -10.35
N CYS A 37 -12.89 -1.05 -9.19
CA CYS A 37 -12.79 -1.99 -8.08
C CYS A 37 -13.35 -3.36 -8.44
N VAL A 38 -14.55 -3.43 -9.02
CA VAL A 38 -15.17 -4.70 -9.41
C VAL A 38 -14.31 -5.40 -10.46
N SER A 39 -13.81 -4.65 -11.45
CA SER A 39 -12.96 -5.20 -12.52
C SER A 39 -11.64 -5.76 -11.97
N CYS A 40 -10.96 -5.01 -11.09
CA CYS A 40 -9.72 -5.47 -10.46
C CYS A 40 -9.95 -6.65 -9.51
N CYS A 41 -11.09 -6.70 -8.83
CA CYS A 41 -11.45 -7.79 -7.93
C CYS A 41 -11.71 -9.10 -8.69
N LEU A 42 -12.30 -9.03 -9.89
CA LEU A 42 -12.59 -10.20 -10.72
C LEU A 42 -11.35 -10.85 -11.32
N ASP A 43 -10.20 -10.18 -11.27
CA ASP A 43 -8.94 -10.73 -11.76
C ASP A 43 -8.52 -11.96 -10.92
N PRO A 44 -8.33 -13.15 -11.53
CA PRO A 44 -7.95 -14.38 -10.82
C PRO A 44 -6.58 -14.30 -10.12
N SER A 45 -5.72 -13.37 -10.54
CA SER A 45 -4.44 -13.09 -9.88
C SER A 45 -4.61 -12.33 -8.56
N ARG A 46 -5.76 -11.67 -8.37
CA ARG A 46 -6.09 -10.86 -7.18
C ARG A 46 -7.02 -11.59 -6.23
N THR A 47 -8.02 -12.27 -6.78
CA THR A 47 -9.05 -12.94 -5.99
C THR A 47 -9.20 -14.39 -6.44
N LYS A 48 -8.90 -15.34 -5.54
CA LYS A 48 -9.06 -16.76 -5.82
C LYS A 48 -10.47 -17.21 -5.40
N GLU A 49 -11.19 -17.83 -6.32
CA GLU A 49 -12.56 -18.32 -6.13
C GLU A 49 -12.74 -19.16 -4.85
N ARG A 50 -11.78 -20.05 -4.59
CA ARG A 50 -11.75 -20.94 -3.42
C ARG A 50 -11.68 -20.21 -2.08
N ASP A 51 -11.14 -19.00 -2.07
CA ASP A 51 -10.97 -18.17 -0.87
C ASP A 51 -12.20 -17.28 -0.66
N VAL A 52 -12.94 -16.96 -1.73
CA VAL A 52 -14.17 -16.14 -1.70
C VAL A 52 -15.40 -16.91 -1.22
N LEU A 53 -15.62 -18.12 -1.76
CA LEU A 53 -16.80 -18.93 -1.44
C LEU A 53 -16.83 -19.41 0.02
N LYS A 54 -15.71 -19.27 0.74
CA LYS A 54 -15.58 -19.59 2.17
C LYS A 54 -15.82 -18.39 3.09
N LEU A 55 -15.85 -17.17 2.55
CA LEU A 55 -16.00 -15.95 3.35
C LEU A 55 -17.47 -15.62 3.57
N LYS A 56 -17.86 -15.49 4.85
CA LYS A 56 -19.19 -15.04 5.25
C LYS A 56 -19.34 -13.55 4.97
N VAL A 57 -20.51 -13.13 4.48
CA VAL A 57 -20.88 -11.72 4.32
C VAL A 57 -20.82 -11.04 5.69
N ALA A 58 -20.25 -9.83 5.76
CA ALA A 58 -20.09 -9.09 7.01
C ALA A 58 -21.44 -8.52 7.51
N LYS A 59 -22.22 -9.37 8.20
CA LYS A 59 -23.46 -9.16 8.98
C LYS A 59 -24.70 -8.61 8.24
N PRO A 60 -25.94 -9.04 8.61
CA PRO A 60 -26.35 -9.67 9.88
C PRO A 60 -26.22 -11.21 9.89
N VAL A 61 -26.58 -11.81 11.03
CA VAL A 61 -26.47 -13.25 11.38
C VAL A 61 -27.25 -14.19 10.42
N THR A 62 -28.03 -13.63 9.51
CA THR A 62 -28.78 -14.31 8.44
C THR A 62 -28.17 -14.17 7.04
N ALA A 63 -27.02 -13.49 6.89
CA ALA A 63 -26.42 -13.24 5.60
C ALA A 63 -25.78 -14.52 5.04
N GLY A 64 -26.28 -14.98 3.89
CA GLY A 64 -25.77 -16.14 3.17
C GLY A 64 -24.34 -15.98 2.68
N THR A 65 -23.79 -17.03 2.09
CA THR A 65 -22.54 -16.98 1.32
C THR A 65 -22.76 -16.23 0.01
N TYR A 66 -21.71 -15.57 -0.51
CA TYR A 66 -21.75 -15.05 -1.88
C TYR A 66 -21.95 -16.19 -2.87
N ALA A 67 -22.85 -16.02 -3.85
CA ALA A 67 -23.17 -17.08 -4.80
C ALA A 67 -22.05 -17.31 -5.82
N ASN A 68 -21.27 -16.27 -6.14
CA ASN A 68 -20.16 -16.30 -7.08
C ASN A 68 -19.15 -15.16 -6.77
N ILE A 69 -18.00 -15.15 -7.44
CA ILE A 69 -16.95 -14.13 -7.27
C ILE A 69 -17.46 -12.74 -7.62
N PHE A 70 -18.34 -12.64 -8.62
CA PHE A 70 -18.88 -11.36 -9.07
C PHE A 70 -19.73 -10.68 -7.97
N ASP A 71 -20.61 -11.43 -7.31
CA ASP A 71 -21.41 -10.93 -6.19
C ASP A 71 -20.53 -10.54 -5.00
N PHE A 72 -19.44 -11.28 -4.76
CA PHE A 72 -18.44 -10.90 -3.76
C PHE A 72 -17.79 -9.56 -4.09
N CYS A 73 -17.29 -9.39 -5.31
CA CYS A 73 -16.63 -8.17 -5.74
C CYS A 73 -17.59 -6.97 -5.72
N MET A 74 -18.82 -7.16 -6.20
CA MET A 74 -19.86 -6.14 -6.14
C MET A 74 -20.20 -5.72 -4.71
N GLY A 75 -20.26 -6.68 -3.79
CA GLY A 75 -20.55 -6.43 -2.38
C GLY A 75 -19.41 -5.73 -1.66
N ARG A 76 -18.17 -6.15 -1.89
CA ARG A 76 -16.97 -5.59 -1.24
C ARG A 76 -16.62 -4.19 -1.73
N CYS A 77 -16.73 -3.95 -3.05
CA CYS A 77 -16.38 -2.66 -3.64
C CYS A 77 -17.34 -1.51 -3.30
N ARG A 78 -18.45 -1.79 -2.62
CA ARG A 78 -19.30 -0.73 -2.07
C ARG A 78 -18.52 0.02 -0.98
N HIS A 79 -18.65 1.34 -0.98
CA HIS A 79 -18.14 2.23 0.07
C HIS A 79 -18.29 1.62 1.48
N SER A 80 -17.17 1.42 2.16
CA SER A 80 -17.17 0.98 3.56
C SER A 80 -17.34 2.19 4.47
N SER A 81 -18.11 2.06 5.55
CA SER A 81 -18.18 3.10 6.59
C SER A 81 -16.81 3.38 7.22
N ALA A 82 -15.84 2.46 7.10
CA ALA A 82 -14.46 2.65 7.52
C ALA A 82 -13.67 3.67 6.65
N SER A 83 -14.19 4.04 5.48
CA SER A 83 -13.57 5.01 4.56
C SER A 83 -14.10 6.44 4.74
N VAL A 84 -15.01 6.66 5.68
CA VAL A 84 -15.70 7.96 5.92
C VAL A 84 -15.19 8.58 7.23
N VAL A 85 -14.75 9.84 7.18
CA VAL A 85 -14.17 10.55 8.34
C VAL A 85 -15.24 11.35 9.10
N HIS A 86 -16.16 12.00 8.38
CA HIS A 86 -17.37 12.67 8.87
C HIS A 86 -18.24 13.06 7.65
N GLU A 87 -19.57 13.06 7.74
CA GLU A 87 -20.51 13.59 6.72
C GLU A 87 -20.11 13.36 5.24
N ASN A 88 -19.98 12.09 4.82
CA ASN A 88 -19.63 11.70 3.44
C ASN A 88 -18.26 12.18 2.91
N ALA A 89 -17.40 12.76 3.75
CA ALA A 89 -16.02 13.05 3.38
C ALA A 89 -15.16 11.77 3.49
N TYR A 90 -14.58 11.35 2.37
CA TYR A 90 -13.74 10.16 2.30
C TYR A 90 -12.30 10.45 2.71
N VAL A 91 -11.63 9.46 3.32
CA VAL A 91 -10.21 9.51 3.69
C VAL A 91 -9.30 9.73 2.46
N SER A 92 -9.74 9.30 1.29
CA SER A 92 -9.00 9.31 0.04
C SER A 92 -9.97 9.18 -1.13
N ASP A 93 -9.58 9.67 -2.31
CA ASP A 93 -10.30 9.44 -3.56
C ASP A 93 -10.43 7.94 -3.86
N PHE A 94 -9.50 7.10 -3.36
CA PHE A 94 -9.50 5.65 -3.51
C PHE A 94 -10.26 4.96 -2.36
N HIS A 95 -11.59 4.98 -2.41
CA HIS A 95 -12.47 4.51 -1.33
C HIS A 95 -13.29 3.25 -1.68
N HIS A 96 -13.16 2.73 -2.91
CA HIS A 96 -13.75 1.45 -3.32
C HIS A 96 -12.72 0.34 -3.18
N CYS A 97 -12.83 -0.50 -2.15
CA CYS A 97 -11.83 -1.52 -1.85
C CYS A 97 -12.44 -2.93 -1.87
N PHE A 98 -11.82 -3.88 -2.57
CA PHE A 98 -12.31 -5.26 -2.60
C PHE A 98 -11.70 -6.15 -1.52
N MET A 99 -10.57 -5.74 -0.95
CA MET A 99 -10.04 -6.31 0.28
C MET A 99 -10.37 -5.42 1.47
N VAL A 100 -11.04 -6.00 2.45
CA VAL A 100 -11.14 -5.42 3.79
C VAL A 100 -9.93 -5.94 4.54
N GLN A 101 -9.12 -5.05 5.12
CA GLN A 101 -8.17 -5.44 6.17
C GLN A 101 -8.92 -6.31 7.16
N GLN A 102 -8.69 -7.63 7.17
CA GLN A 102 -9.36 -8.52 8.09
C GLN A 102 -9.05 -8.02 9.50
N ASN A 103 -10.09 -7.53 10.20
CA ASN A 103 -10.08 -7.17 11.61
C ASN A 103 -8.71 -6.72 12.15
N LEU A 104 -8.41 -5.42 12.04
CA LEU A 104 -7.55 -4.73 13.01
C LEU A 104 -8.24 -4.62 14.38
N SER A 105 -8.82 -5.74 14.82
CA SER A 105 -9.27 -5.99 16.18
C SER A 105 -8.72 -7.38 16.52
N GLY A 106 -7.39 -7.40 16.70
CA GLY A 106 -6.63 -8.54 17.23
C GLY A 106 -6.14 -9.56 16.19
N SER A 107 -4.99 -9.32 15.54
CA SER A 107 -3.94 -10.34 15.26
C SER A 107 -2.90 -9.98 14.18
N THR A 108 -2.78 -8.73 13.71
CA THR A 108 -1.62 -8.31 12.86
C THR A 108 -0.77 -7.17 13.42
N ASP A 109 -1.16 -6.57 14.55
CA ASP A 109 -0.29 -5.67 15.31
C ASP A 109 0.76 -6.44 16.14
N SER A 110 0.51 -7.73 16.39
CA SER A 110 1.36 -8.61 17.20
C SER A 110 2.55 -9.23 16.46
N ASN A 111 2.78 -8.92 15.17
CA ASN A 111 4.00 -9.36 14.47
C ASN A 111 4.88 -8.18 14.06
N TYR A 112 4.30 -7.08 13.57
CA TYR A 112 5.08 -5.87 13.27
C TYR A 112 5.44 -5.05 14.50
N GLY A 113 4.52 -4.90 15.47
CA GLY A 113 4.84 -4.32 16.77
C GLY A 113 5.93 -5.11 17.50
N SER A 114 5.96 -6.44 17.32
CA SER A 114 7.01 -7.32 17.86
C SER A 114 8.33 -7.23 17.10
N ARG A 115 8.32 -6.98 15.77
CA ARG A 115 9.53 -6.77 14.97
C ARG A 115 10.16 -5.39 15.14
N LEU A 116 9.34 -4.38 15.43
CA LEU A 116 9.80 -3.03 15.77
C LEU A 116 9.93 -2.83 17.30
N ALA A 117 9.74 -3.89 18.08
CA ALA A 117 9.93 -3.83 19.53
C ALA A 117 11.38 -3.47 19.86
N GLY A 118 11.56 -2.51 20.77
CA GLY A 118 12.87 -2.05 21.21
C GLY A 118 13.58 -1.10 20.24
N ILE A 119 12.91 -0.63 19.19
CA ILE A 119 13.42 0.47 18.35
C ILE A 119 12.41 1.61 18.29
N SER A 120 12.92 2.83 18.26
CA SER A 120 12.18 4.03 17.90
C SER A 120 12.35 4.29 16.41
N VAL A 121 11.26 4.65 15.74
CA VAL A 121 11.29 4.99 14.31
C VAL A 121 11.26 6.50 14.18
N ILE A 122 12.33 7.07 13.63
CA ILE A 122 12.52 8.53 13.54
C ILE A 122 12.64 8.94 12.07
N VAL A 123 11.93 9.98 11.68
CA VAL A 123 12.11 10.62 10.37
C VAL A 123 13.24 11.63 10.46
N GLY A 124 14.31 11.40 9.70
CA GLY A 124 15.48 12.28 9.63
C GLY A 124 15.21 13.55 8.84
N ARG A 125 16.13 14.52 8.91
CA ARG A 125 16.07 15.72 8.06
C ARG A 125 16.45 15.37 6.63
N GLN A 126 16.16 16.29 5.71
CA GLN A 126 16.61 16.20 4.33
C GLN A 126 18.13 16.11 4.27
N GLY A 127 18.66 15.17 3.47
CA GLY A 127 20.10 14.97 3.32
C GLY A 127 20.80 14.35 4.52
N GLU A 128 20.05 13.93 5.53
CA GLU A 128 20.63 13.42 6.78
C GLU A 128 20.69 11.88 6.80
N PRO A 129 21.84 11.27 7.17
CA PRO A 129 21.92 9.83 7.39
C PRO A 129 21.24 9.42 8.72
N CYS A 130 20.93 8.13 8.85
CA CYS A 130 20.34 7.61 10.08
C CYS A 130 21.30 7.64 11.27
N SER A 131 22.61 7.52 11.03
CA SER A 131 23.61 7.58 12.11
C SER A 131 23.62 8.93 12.86
N SER A 132 23.45 10.06 12.17
CA SER A 132 23.30 11.36 12.83
C SER A 132 21.89 11.59 13.37
N THR A 133 20.85 11.14 12.64
CA THR A 133 19.45 11.26 13.05
C THR A 133 19.20 10.61 14.41
N CYS A 134 19.70 9.37 14.61
CA CYS A 134 19.58 8.66 15.88
C CYS A 134 20.43 9.32 16.97
N ARG A 135 21.66 9.75 16.64
CA ARG A 135 22.56 10.40 17.60
C ARG A 135 21.97 11.69 18.16
N ALA A 136 21.25 12.47 17.35
CA ALA A 136 20.55 13.67 17.78
C ALA A 136 19.44 13.38 18.81
N LYS A 137 19.00 12.11 18.94
CA LYS A 137 18.06 11.63 19.94
C LYS A 137 18.71 10.84 21.07
N GLY A 138 20.06 10.83 21.13
CA GLY A 138 20.81 10.08 22.14
C GLY A 138 20.83 8.56 21.89
N GLN A 139 20.57 8.12 20.67
CA GLN A 139 20.42 6.72 20.28
C GLN A 139 21.38 6.33 19.16
N SER A 140 21.48 5.04 18.86
CA SER A 140 22.27 4.51 17.75
C SER A 140 21.36 3.93 16.66
N CYS A 141 21.77 4.06 15.40
CA CYS A 141 21.06 3.40 14.30
C CYS A 141 21.21 1.88 14.43
N VAL A 142 20.15 1.13 14.11
CA VAL A 142 20.10 -0.34 14.18
C VAL A 142 20.03 -0.92 12.76
N PRO A 143 21.17 -1.24 12.11
CA PRO A 143 21.20 -1.63 10.70
C PRO A 143 20.33 -2.84 10.38
N SER A 144 20.30 -3.84 11.28
CA SER A 144 19.52 -5.08 11.11
C SER A 144 18.00 -4.86 11.05
N ARG A 145 17.52 -3.67 11.42
CA ARG A 145 16.10 -3.29 11.39
C ARG A 145 15.74 -2.42 10.20
N LEU A 146 16.69 -2.04 9.35
CA LEU A 146 16.41 -1.25 8.15
C LEU A 146 15.48 -1.99 7.17
N SER A 147 15.64 -3.31 7.01
CA SER A 147 14.78 -4.13 6.16
C SER A 147 13.32 -4.16 6.64
N GLU A 148 13.08 -4.01 7.94
CA GLU A 148 11.73 -3.92 8.49
C GLU A 148 11.06 -2.59 8.14
N LEU A 149 11.85 -1.51 7.99
CA LEU A 149 11.38 -0.20 7.57
C LEU A 149 11.33 -0.04 6.04
N ASN A 150 12.05 -0.88 5.30
CA ASN A 150 12.17 -0.87 3.85
C ASN A 150 10.94 -1.45 3.13
N LYS A 151 9.75 -1.03 3.56
CA LYS A 151 8.47 -1.53 3.06
C LYS A 151 7.55 -0.34 2.86
N CYS A 152 6.87 -0.29 1.71
CA CYS A 152 5.97 0.81 1.38
C CYS A 152 4.91 1.04 2.47
N GLN A 153 4.36 -0.03 3.05
CA GLN A 153 3.35 0.07 4.12
C GLN A 153 3.91 0.76 5.38
N ILE A 154 5.19 0.57 5.68
CA ILE A 154 5.85 1.21 6.82
C ILE A 154 6.19 2.65 6.49
N LEU A 155 6.69 2.94 5.28
CA LEU A 155 6.94 4.31 4.85
C LEU A 155 5.67 5.15 4.88
N GLN A 156 4.55 4.64 4.36
CA GLN A 156 3.24 5.33 4.41
C GLN A 156 2.72 5.58 5.84
N LYS A 157 3.22 4.86 6.84
CA LYS A 157 2.87 5.10 8.25
C LYS A 157 3.59 6.32 8.83
N TYR A 158 4.81 6.59 8.37
CA TYR A 158 5.68 7.66 8.92
C TYR A 158 5.86 8.85 7.97
N MET A 159 5.52 8.69 6.69
CA MET A 159 5.71 9.65 5.60
C MET A 159 4.43 9.82 4.80
N ARG A 160 4.36 10.86 3.96
CA ARG A 160 3.14 11.16 3.18
C ARG A 160 3.04 10.28 1.94
N CYS A 161 4.17 10.02 1.27
CA CYS A 161 4.24 9.21 0.05
C CYS A 161 3.18 9.62 -1.00
N ARG A 162 2.98 10.94 -1.20
CA ARG A 162 1.93 11.51 -2.07
C ARG A 162 1.95 10.92 -3.47
N SER A 163 3.16 10.76 -4.01
CA SER A 163 3.37 10.27 -5.38
C SER A 163 3.41 8.74 -5.47
N GLY A 164 3.20 8.04 -4.34
CA GLY A 164 3.26 6.58 -4.25
C GLY A 164 4.62 6.08 -3.78
N CYS A 165 4.80 4.76 -3.88
CA CYS A 165 6.04 4.07 -3.54
C CYS A 165 6.70 3.51 -4.78
N PHE A 166 8.01 3.68 -4.92
CA PHE A 166 8.76 3.17 -6.06
C PHE A 166 10.00 2.41 -5.61
N PRO A 167 10.27 1.25 -6.25
CA PRO A 167 11.54 0.59 -6.06
C PRO A 167 12.65 1.46 -6.66
N SER A 168 13.73 1.65 -5.92
CA SER A 168 14.88 2.39 -6.40
C SER A 168 16.17 1.74 -5.91
N LEU A 169 17.31 2.25 -6.37
CA LEU A 169 18.64 1.84 -5.93
C LEU A 169 19.39 3.10 -5.48
N GLY A 170 19.55 3.24 -4.18
CA GLY A 170 20.12 4.44 -3.57
C GLY A 170 20.50 4.17 -2.12
N PRO A 171 21.65 4.69 -1.66
CA PRO A 171 22.16 4.44 -0.31
C PRO A 171 21.28 5.09 0.77
N ASP A 172 20.47 6.07 0.39
CA ASP A 172 19.54 6.81 1.23
C ASP A 172 18.24 6.06 1.52
N GLN A 173 17.98 4.92 0.88
CA GLN A 173 16.75 4.18 1.11
C GLN A 173 16.76 3.48 2.49
N PRO A 174 15.60 3.34 3.16
CA PRO A 174 14.27 3.82 2.73
C PRO A 174 14.04 5.31 3.03
N ALA A 175 13.41 6.03 2.10
CA ALA A 175 13.28 7.49 2.18
C ALA A 175 12.05 8.04 1.44
N GLU A 176 11.72 9.30 1.70
CA GLU A 176 10.75 10.08 0.90
C GLU A 176 11.49 11.21 0.19
N VAL A 177 11.19 11.41 -1.09
CA VAL A 177 11.67 12.53 -1.89
C VAL A 177 10.93 13.79 -1.44
N VAL A 178 11.68 14.84 -1.10
CA VAL A 178 11.09 16.11 -0.64
C VAL A 178 10.26 16.77 -1.74
N ASP A 179 9.27 17.58 -1.36
CA ASP A 179 8.34 18.22 -2.28
C ASP A 179 9.07 19.20 -3.23
N GLU A 180 10.21 19.77 -2.80
CA GLU A 180 11.02 20.75 -3.53
C GLU A 180 12.07 20.13 -4.48
N ALA A 181 12.12 18.81 -4.59
CA ALA A 181 13.06 18.13 -5.48
C ALA A 181 12.75 18.41 -6.97
N PRO A 182 13.75 18.28 -7.86
CA PRO A 182 13.50 18.29 -9.31
C PRO A 182 12.43 17.27 -9.71
N THR A 183 11.56 17.62 -10.66
CA THR A 183 10.45 16.77 -11.12
C THR A 183 10.93 15.39 -11.61
N SER A 184 12.14 15.31 -12.16
CA SER A 184 12.78 14.07 -12.60
C SER A 184 13.03 13.06 -11.48
N LEU A 185 13.02 13.49 -10.21
CA LEU A 185 13.21 12.64 -9.04
C LEU A 185 11.91 12.18 -8.38
N ASN A 186 10.75 12.53 -8.95
CA ASN A 186 9.43 12.24 -8.40
C ASN A 186 9.21 12.82 -6.98
N PRO A 187 9.05 14.14 -6.84
CA PRO A 187 8.76 14.77 -5.55
C PRO A 187 7.58 14.12 -4.82
N GLY A 188 7.70 13.92 -3.51
CA GLY A 188 6.69 13.27 -2.67
C GLY A 188 6.59 11.75 -2.86
N ALA A 189 7.47 11.13 -3.64
CA ALA A 189 7.55 9.67 -3.75
C ALA A 189 8.30 9.05 -2.56
N CYS A 190 7.83 7.90 -2.08
CA CYS A 190 8.58 7.07 -1.16
C CYS A 190 9.42 6.05 -1.95
N LEU A 191 10.69 5.93 -1.58
CA LEU A 191 11.67 5.07 -2.22
C LEU A 191 12.05 3.95 -1.26
N TYR A 192 12.00 2.73 -1.76
CA TYR A 192 12.41 1.54 -1.04
C TYR A 192 13.26 0.65 -1.95
N MET A 193 14.11 -0.17 -1.36
CA MET A 193 14.99 -1.04 -2.11
C MET A 193 14.36 -2.42 -2.26
N GLN A 194 14.43 -3.03 -3.45
CA GLN A 194 13.92 -4.40 -3.65
C GLN A 194 14.82 -5.47 -3.03
N THR A 195 16.12 -5.19 -2.90
CA THR A 195 17.11 -6.11 -2.35
C THR A 195 17.71 -5.52 -1.07
N ASP A 196 17.57 -6.23 0.05
CA ASP A 196 17.96 -5.71 1.37
C ASP A 196 19.49 -5.63 1.59
N GLU A 197 20.31 -6.22 0.70
CA GLU A 197 21.76 -6.39 0.89
C GLU A 197 22.60 -5.10 0.90
N ARG A 198 22.00 -3.94 0.64
CA ARG A 198 22.72 -2.65 0.56
C ARG A 198 22.18 -1.56 1.49
N LEU A 199 21.27 -1.91 2.40
CA LEU A 199 20.71 -0.94 3.35
C LEU A 199 21.79 -0.52 4.36
N THR A 200 22.00 0.78 4.52
CA THR A 200 23.04 1.34 5.40
C THR A 200 22.51 2.50 6.25
N CYS A 201 23.03 2.63 7.47
CA CYS A 201 22.74 3.77 8.34
C CYS A 201 23.39 5.07 7.87
N ASP A 202 24.49 5.00 7.11
CA ASP A 202 25.31 6.16 6.75
C ASP A 202 24.98 6.76 5.38
N GLY A 203 24.14 6.08 4.60
CA GLY A 203 23.68 6.61 3.33
C GLY A 203 22.79 7.84 3.51
N SER A 204 22.91 8.79 2.59
CA SER A 204 22.11 10.00 2.53
C SER A 204 21.98 10.49 1.09
N HIS A 205 20.99 11.34 0.84
CA HIS A 205 20.81 11.99 -0.45
C HIS A 205 20.18 13.36 -0.27
N GLN A 206 20.67 14.35 -1.01
CA GLN A 206 20.32 15.76 -0.81
C GLN A 206 18.82 16.08 -1.01
N HIS A 207 18.08 15.24 -1.73
CA HIS A 207 16.67 15.44 -2.05
C HIS A 207 15.73 14.45 -1.34
N THR A 208 16.24 13.71 -0.37
CA THR A 208 15.41 12.75 0.36
C THR A 208 15.57 12.92 1.86
N ARG A 209 14.54 12.50 2.59
CA ARG A 209 14.57 12.36 4.04
C ARG A 209 14.31 10.91 4.40
N ARG A 210 15.06 10.37 5.34
CA ARG A 210 15.07 8.92 5.66
C ARG A 210 14.13 8.59 6.81
N VAL A 211 13.64 7.35 6.85
CA VAL A 211 13.03 6.75 8.05
C VAL A 211 14.06 5.82 8.70
N CYS A 212 14.38 6.08 9.96
CA CYS A 212 15.53 5.51 10.65
C CYS A 212 15.13 4.67 11.87
N PRO A 213 15.69 3.45 12.02
CA PRO A 213 15.51 2.63 13.21
C PRO A 213 16.57 2.99 14.25
N CYS A 214 16.17 3.59 15.36
CA CYS A 214 17.07 4.04 16.42
C CYS A 214 16.79 3.32 17.74
N ALA A 215 17.83 2.87 18.44
CA ALA A 215 17.74 2.30 19.79
C ALA A 215 18.75 2.96 20.72
#